data_AF-A0A2M9P7L6-F1
#
_entry.id   AF-A0A2M9P7L6-F1
#
_cell.length_a   1.000
_cell.length_b   1.000
_cell.length_c   1.000
_cell.angle_alpha   90.00
_cell.angle_beta   90.00
_cell.angle_gamma   90.00
#
_symmetry.space_group_name_H-M   'P 1'
#
loop_
_entity.id
_entity.type
_entity.pdbx_description
1 polymer ?
#
loop_
_entity_poly.entity_id
_entity_poly.type
_entity_poly.pdbx_seq_one_letter_code
_entity_poly.pdbx_strand_id
1 'polypeptide(L)'
;EYYPTLWRDFDPARHKVALEASVSYTKLPRYGATSAAIEAYRQHTGAAFRMLYIMRNPIDRAESHIAHNISKGRCSHDDYSSVMRLAIDTSRYAMQLARYHKLAGRRPASCSNFDELRSDPQALLQRSARFLGLDDFTFEIRPPSNVRSAVNDSTSFRLPPVERAWVRAALAEDMGTLGRKYGFDVSGWGFR
;
A
#
# COMPACT_ATOMS: atom_id res chain seq x y z
N GLU A 1 17.46 0.50 -9.66
CA GLU A 1 16.86 0.15 -10.96
C GLU A 1 16.16 1.36 -11.55
N TYR A 2 16.30 1.56 -12.85
CA TYR A 2 15.60 2.61 -13.60
C TYR A 2 14.21 2.08 -13.95
N TYR A 3 13.14 2.79 -13.60
CA TYR A 3 11.76 2.31 -13.79
C TYR A 3 11.46 1.78 -15.22
N PRO A 4 11.99 2.41 -16.30
CA PRO A 4 11.85 1.86 -17.66
C PRO A 4 12.53 0.52 -17.94
N THR A 5 13.48 0.06 -17.11
CA THR A 5 14.14 -1.24 -17.33
C THR A 5 13.37 -2.42 -16.75
N LEU A 6 12.25 -2.19 -16.07
CA LEU A 6 11.47 -3.25 -15.43
C LEU A 6 10.83 -4.22 -16.44
N TRP A 7 10.60 -3.77 -17.68
CA TRP A 7 9.89 -4.55 -18.69
C TRP A 7 10.60 -4.52 -20.04
N ARG A 8 11.89 -4.89 -20.06
CA ARG A 8 12.69 -4.96 -21.31
C ARG A 8 12.11 -5.92 -22.34
N ASP A 9 11.50 -7.00 -21.87
CA ASP A 9 10.94 -8.05 -22.71
C ASP A 9 9.42 -7.87 -22.96
N PHE A 10 8.90 -6.65 -22.76
CA PHE A 10 7.50 -6.36 -23.05
C PHE A 10 7.26 -6.34 -24.56
N ASP A 11 6.46 -7.30 -25.04
CA ASP A 11 6.02 -7.38 -26.42
C ASP A 11 4.50 -7.10 -26.48
N PRO A 12 4.04 -5.97 -27.06
CA PRO A 12 2.62 -5.65 -27.15
C PRO A 12 1.81 -6.64 -28.02
N ALA A 13 2.45 -7.48 -28.84
CA ALA A 13 1.76 -8.54 -29.58
C ALA A 13 1.42 -9.75 -28.69
N ARG A 14 2.10 -9.90 -27.54
CA ARG A 14 1.94 -11.02 -26.61
C ARG A 14 1.42 -10.61 -25.23
N HIS A 15 1.71 -9.38 -24.81
CA HIS A 15 1.47 -8.89 -23.46
C HIS A 15 0.48 -7.73 -23.48
N LYS A 16 -0.58 -7.85 -22.66
CA LYS A 16 -1.60 -6.81 -22.49
C LYS A 16 -1.26 -5.83 -21.37
N VAL A 17 -0.58 -6.31 -20.33
CA VAL A 17 -0.30 -5.54 -19.11
C VAL A 17 1.12 -5.86 -18.62
N ALA A 18 1.84 -4.83 -18.21
CA ALA A 18 3.11 -4.92 -17.50
C ALA A 18 2.85 -4.67 -16.00
N LEU A 19 3.27 -5.58 -15.13
CA LEU A 19 3.03 -5.49 -13.69
C LEU A 19 4.32 -5.59 -12.90
N GLU A 20 4.35 -4.88 -11.78
CA GLU A 20 5.33 -4.99 -10.71
C GLU A 20 4.67 -4.53 -9.41
N ALA A 21 5.28 -4.86 -8.27
CA ALA A 21 4.76 -4.48 -6.97
C ALA A 21 5.90 -4.05 -6.03
N SER A 22 5.77 -2.84 -5.48
CA SER A 22 6.68 -2.34 -4.47
C SER A 22 5.95 -1.59 -3.36
N VAL A 23 6.12 -2.08 -2.14
CA VAL A 23 5.60 -1.39 -0.94
C VAL A 23 6.24 -0.03 -0.70
N SER A 24 7.37 0.27 -1.35
CA SER A 24 8.10 1.53 -1.14
C SER A 24 7.51 2.72 -1.90
N TYR A 25 6.61 2.49 -2.85
CA TYR A 25 6.00 3.54 -3.66
C TYR A 25 5.10 4.48 -2.87
N THR A 26 4.51 3.98 -1.78
CA THR A 26 3.60 4.71 -0.89
C THR A 26 4.21 4.90 0.50
N LYS A 27 5.49 5.31 0.55
CA LYS A 27 6.21 5.58 1.79
C LYS A 27 6.79 6.99 1.84
N LEU A 28 6.01 8.00 1.45
CA LEU A 28 6.40 9.38 1.77
C LEU A 28 6.55 9.59 3.28
N PRO A 29 7.40 10.54 3.71
CA PRO A 29 8.29 11.35 2.87
C PRO A 29 9.57 10.62 2.42
N ARG A 30 9.83 9.40 2.92
CA ARG A 30 11.08 8.67 2.70
C ARG A 30 11.32 8.29 1.24
N TYR A 31 10.27 7.89 0.51
CA TYR A 31 10.38 7.48 -0.89
C TYR A 31 9.34 8.22 -1.75
N GLY A 32 9.83 9.11 -2.61
CA GLY A 32 9.00 9.98 -3.45
C GLY A 32 9.28 9.91 -4.95
N ALA A 33 10.48 9.55 -5.38
CA ALA A 33 10.90 9.68 -6.78
C ALA A 33 10.08 8.82 -7.77
N THR A 34 9.46 7.73 -7.32
CA THR A 34 8.75 6.79 -8.20
C THR A 34 7.62 7.44 -9.01
N SER A 35 6.85 8.37 -8.44
CA SER A 35 5.73 8.98 -9.18
C SER A 35 6.23 9.76 -10.41
N ALA A 36 7.37 10.44 -10.29
CA ALA A 36 7.99 11.15 -11.41
C ALA A 36 8.57 10.18 -12.45
N ALA A 37 9.16 9.07 -12.00
CA ALA A 37 9.67 8.03 -12.91
C ALA A 37 8.53 7.36 -13.71
N ILE A 38 7.38 7.10 -13.06
CA ILE A 38 6.16 6.63 -13.73
C ILE A 38 5.67 7.65 -14.75
N GLU A 39 5.59 8.93 -14.37
CA GLU A 39 5.15 9.99 -15.27
C GLU A 39 6.01 10.08 -16.53
N ALA A 40 7.34 10.13 -16.35
CA ALA A 40 8.30 10.16 -17.46
C ALA A 40 8.15 8.93 -18.37
N TYR A 41 8.00 7.74 -17.79
CA TYR A 41 7.80 6.51 -18.58
C TYR A 41 6.52 6.57 -19.41
N ARG A 42 5.42 7.07 -18.85
CA ARG A 42 4.15 7.20 -19.57
C ARG A 42 4.21 8.24 -20.68
N GLN A 43 4.84 9.38 -20.44
CA GLN A 43 5.03 10.41 -21.45
C GLN A 43 5.87 9.88 -22.62
N HIS A 44 6.88 9.05 -22.32
CA HIS A 44 7.75 8.46 -23.33
C HIS A 44 7.09 7.33 -24.14
N THR A 45 6.29 6.48 -23.48
CA THR A 45 5.73 5.26 -24.10
C THR A 45 4.26 5.37 -24.52
N GLY A 46 3.54 6.38 -24.04
CA GLY A 46 2.08 6.46 -24.15
C GLY A 46 1.33 5.47 -23.23
N ALA A 47 2.03 4.74 -22.35
CA ALA A 47 1.41 3.73 -21.52
C ALA A 47 0.36 4.31 -20.55
N ALA A 48 -0.78 3.61 -20.45
CA ALA A 48 -1.77 3.88 -19.43
C ALA A 48 -1.27 3.35 -18.07
N PHE A 49 -1.27 4.19 -17.04
CA PHE A 49 -0.95 3.77 -15.68
C PHE A 49 -2.21 3.45 -14.89
N ARG A 50 -2.14 2.35 -14.14
CA ARG A 50 -3.16 1.91 -13.20
C ARG A 50 -2.46 1.46 -11.93
N MET A 51 -3.01 1.82 -10.78
CA MET A 51 -2.47 1.46 -9.47
C MET A 51 -3.41 0.48 -8.77
N LEU A 52 -2.87 -0.63 -8.29
CA LEU A 52 -3.54 -1.45 -7.28
C LEU A 52 -2.95 -1.05 -5.92
N TYR A 53 -3.80 -0.65 -4.98
CA TYR A 53 -3.35 -0.22 -3.66
C TYR A 53 -4.08 -0.94 -2.54
N ILE A 54 -3.38 -1.87 -1.90
CA ILE A 54 -3.90 -2.63 -0.77
C ILE A 54 -3.49 -1.92 0.52
N MET A 55 -4.50 -1.44 1.24
CA MET A 55 -4.39 -0.75 2.52
C MET A 55 -4.86 -1.68 3.63
N ARG A 56 -4.72 -1.28 4.88
CA ARG A 56 -5.23 -2.03 6.04
C ARG A 56 -5.60 -1.04 7.12
N ASN A 57 -6.12 -1.49 8.26
CA ASN A 57 -6.33 -0.59 9.38
C ASN A 57 -5.04 0.24 9.66
N PRO A 58 -5.10 1.58 9.60
CA PRO A 58 -3.91 2.41 9.58
C PRO A 58 -3.19 2.42 10.94
N ILE A 59 -3.90 2.16 12.05
CA ILE A 59 -3.29 1.99 13.37
C ILE A 59 -2.52 0.68 13.41
N ASP A 60 -3.16 -0.42 12.99
CA ASP A 60 -2.48 -1.71 12.93
C ASP A 60 -1.28 -1.61 11.98
N ARG A 61 -1.38 -0.86 10.87
CA ARG A 61 -0.26 -0.56 9.96
C ARG A 61 0.89 0.17 10.62
N ALA A 62 0.62 1.16 11.46
CA ALA A 62 1.66 1.83 12.21
C ALA A 62 2.37 0.82 13.14
N GLU A 63 1.62 0.02 13.89
CA GLU A 63 2.16 -1.02 14.78
C GLU A 63 3.03 -2.03 14.04
N SER A 64 2.58 -2.55 12.89
CA SER A 64 3.44 -3.45 12.10
C SER A 64 4.67 -2.75 11.51
N HIS A 65 4.65 -1.43 11.32
CA HIS A 65 5.86 -0.73 10.90
C HIS A 65 6.89 -0.78 12.02
N ILE A 66 6.46 -0.48 13.24
CA ILE A 66 7.31 -0.45 14.42
C ILE A 66 7.86 -1.86 14.68
N ALA A 67 6.97 -2.86 14.74
CA ALA A 67 7.31 -4.27 14.75
C ALA A 67 8.41 -4.64 13.74
N HIS A 68 8.25 -4.26 12.47
CA HIS A 68 9.24 -4.56 11.45
C HIS A 68 10.59 -3.88 11.70
N ASN A 69 10.62 -2.68 12.26
CA ASN A 69 11.88 -2.01 12.60
C ASN A 69 12.53 -2.63 13.85
N ILE A 70 11.74 -3.07 14.83
CA ILE A 70 12.23 -3.87 15.98
C ILE A 70 12.85 -5.18 15.48
N SER A 71 12.16 -5.90 14.59
CA SER A 71 12.67 -7.16 14.02
C SER A 71 13.93 -6.98 13.17
N LYS A 72 14.22 -5.75 12.75
CA LYS A 72 15.43 -5.37 12.00
C LYS A 72 16.51 -4.74 12.89
N GLY A 73 16.30 -4.69 14.21
CA GLY A 73 17.25 -4.08 15.16
C GLY A 73 17.42 -2.57 15.00
N ARG A 74 16.45 -1.88 14.40
CA ARG A 74 16.50 -0.43 14.15
C ARG A 74 15.90 0.41 15.26
N CYS A 75 15.14 -0.22 16.15
CA CYS A 75 14.54 0.33 17.36
C CYS A 75 14.22 -0.82 18.32
N SER A 76 13.72 -0.53 19.51
CA SER A 76 13.33 -1.54 20.52
C SER A 76 11.85 -1.43 20.89
N HIS A 77 11.37 -2.33 21.76
CA HIS A 77 10.04 -2.23 22.34
C HIS A 77 9.90 -1.03 23.27
N ASP A 78 10.99 -0.62 23.93
CA ASP A 78 11.01 0.48 24.90
C ASP A 78 11.31 1.84 24.24
N ASP A 79 11.96 1.85 23.08
CA ASP A 79 12.24 3.06 22.31
C ASP A 79 12.02 2.83 20.80
N TYR A 80 10.86 3.28 20.32
CA TYR A 80 10.44 3.30 18.92
C TYR A 80 10.04 4.71 18.46
N SER A 81 10.35 5.73 19.26
CA SER A 81 10.02 7.13 19.01
C SER A 81 10.55 7.61 17.65
N SER A 82 11.76 7.16 17.29
CA SER A 82 12.47 7.48 16.04
C SER A 82 11.76 6.97 14.78
N VAL A 83 10.95 5.91 14.88
CA VAL A 83 10.23 5.31 13.74
C VAL A 83 8.72 5.61 13.75
N MET A 84 8.18 6.09 14.87
CA MET A 84 6.76 6.42 15.04
C MET A 84 6.24 7.37 13.95
N ARG A 85 6.96 8.47 13.70
CA ARG A 85 6.55 9.45 12.68
C ARG A 85 6.42 8.81 11.29
N LEU A 86 7.40 7.99 10.90
CA LEU A 86 7.35 7.28 9.63
C LEU A 86 6.23 6.23 9.62
N ALA A 87 5.93 5.59 10.76
CA ALA A 87 4.80 4.68 10.90
C ALA A 87 3.47 5.38 10.58
N ILE A 88 3.27 6.58 11.12
CA ILE A 88 2.10 7.43 10.84
C ILE A 88 2.08 7.89 9.38
N ASP A 89 3.18 8.46 8.88
CA ASP A 89 3.24 9.00 7.51
C ASP A 89 2.95 7.93 6.45
N THR A 90 3.50 6.71 6.63
CA THR A 90 3.20 5.58 5.74
C THR A 90 1.77 5.04 5.87
N SER A 91 1.02 5.48 6.89
CA SER A 91 -0.39 5.11 7.13
C SER A 91 -1.36 6.23 6.71
N ARG A 92 -0.85 7.38 6.25
CA ARG A 92 -1.63 8.47 5.64
C ARG A 92 -1.94 8.17 4.17
N TYR A 93 -2.89 7.28 3.93
CA TYR A 93 -3.19 6.75 2.61
C TYR A 93 -3.64 7.78 1.58
N ALA A 94 -4.44 8.78 1.98
CA ALA A 94 -4.87 9.82 1.06
C ALA A 94 -3.68 10.67 0.60
N MET A 95 -2.77 11.02 1.51
CA MET A 95 -1.50 11.67 1.20
C MET A 95 -0.65 10.85 0.21
N GLN A 96 -0.54 9.52 0.42
CA GLN A 96 0.20 8.66 -0.51
C GLN A 96 -0.46 8.62 -1.90
N LEU A 97 -1.78 8.49 -1.95
CA LEU A 97 -2.55 8.42 -3.20
C LEU A 97 -2.54 9.74 -3.99
N ALA A 98 -2.45 10.89 -3.31
CA ALA A 98 -2.51 12.20 -3.95
C ALA A 98 -1.52 12.38 -5.11
N ARG A 99 -0.34 11.78 -5.01
CA ARG A 99 0.69 11.87 -6.05
C ARG A 99 0.36 11.01 -7.27
N TYR A 100 -0.16 9.81 -7.07
CA TYR A 100 -0.53 8.90 -8.15
C TYR A 100 -1.85 9.28 -8.82
N HIS A 101 -2.74 9.94 -8.07
CA HIS A 101 -3.99 10.46 -8.60
C HIS A 101 -3.77 11.54 -9.67
N LYS A 102 -2.70 12.35 -9.57
CA LYS A 102 -2.35 13.30 -10.62
C LYS A 102 -1.87 12.60 -11.90
N LEU A 103 -1.27 11.42 -11.75
CA LEU A 103 -0.76 10.66 -12.87
C LEU A 103 -1.93 10.10 -13.66
N ALA A 104 -2.70 9.20 -13.06
CA ALA A 104 -3.71 8.51 -13.85
C ALA A 104 -5.00 9.33 -13.96
N GLY A 105 -5.63 9.27 -15.14
CA GLY A 105 -6.79 10.08 -15.50
C GLY A 105 -8.04 9.73 -14.68
N ARG A 106 -9.19 9.51 -15.32
CA ARG A 106 -10.48 9.36 -14.62
C ARG A 106 -10.56 8.19 -13.61
N ARG A 107 -9.66 7.20 -13.64
CA ARG A 107 -9.68 6.01 -12.75
C ARG A 107 -8.27 5.52 -12.38
N PRO A 108 -7.54 6.21 -11.49
CA PRO A 108 -6.12 5.98 -11.33
C PRO A 108 -5.76 4.78 -10.45
N ALA A 109 -6.58 4.50 -9.44
CA ALA A 109 -6.27 3.49 -8.43
C ALA A 109 -7.49 2.64 -8.08
N SER A 110 -7.28 1.33 -7.96
CA SER A 110 -8.18 0.43 -7.24
C SER A 110 -7.65 0.26 -5.83
N CYS A 111 -8.44 0.70 -4.86
CA CYS A 111 -8.12 0.62 -3.44
C CYS A 111 -8.82 -0.61 -2.84
N SER A 112 -8.12 -1.38 -2.01
CA SER A 112 -8.68 -2.57 -1.35
C SER A 112 -8.20 -2.68 0.09
N ASN A 113 -8.99 -3.29 0.97
CA ASN A 113 -8.56 -3.63 2.31
C ASN A 113 -7.80 -4.97 2.31
N PHE A 114 -6.71 -5.05 3.07
CA PHE A 114 -5.92 -6.25 3.32
C PHE A 114 -6.75 -7.35 3.98
N ASP A 115 -7.78 -6.99 4.76
CA ASP A 115 -8.70 -7.99 5.32
C ASP A 115 -9.51 -8.71 4.23
N GLU A 116 -9.83 -8.04 3.12
CA GLU A 116 -10.45 -8.69 1.94
C GLU A 116 -9.47 -9.68 1.30
N LEU A 117 -8.19 -9.32 1.17
CA LEU A 117 -7.17 -10.23 0.67
C LEU A 117 -7.04 -11.49 1.53
N ARG A 118 -7.21 -11.36 2.85
CA ARG A 118 -7.09 -12.47 3.79
C ARG A 118 -8.33 -13.34 3.84
N SER A 119 -9.52 -12.75 3.72
CA SER A 119 -10.80 -13.45 3.83
C SER A 119 -11.25 -14.10 2.52
N ASP A 120 -11.06 -13.40 1.40
CA ASP A 120 -11.42 -13.88 0.06
C ASP A 120 -10.42 -13.35 -0.99
N PRO A 121 -9.20 -13.93 -1.05
CA PRO A 121 -8.19 -13.54 -2.02
C PRO A 121 -8.67 -13.75 -3.46
N GLN A 122 -9.50 -14.76 -3.71
CA GLN A 122 -10.02 -15.07 -5.03
C GLN A 122 -10.87 -13.90 -5.57
N ALA A 123 -11.83 -13.42 -4.79
CA ALA A 123 -12.67 -12.31 -5.19
C ALA A 123 -11.86 -11.00 -5.39
N LEU A 124 -10.87 -10.73 -4.53
CA LEU A 124 -10.01 -9.55 -4.68
C LEU A 124 -9.17 -9.62 -5.96
N LEU A 125 -8.58 -10.78 -6.26
CA LEU A 125 -7.79 -10.97 -7.47
C LEU A 125 -8.65 -10.84 -8.73
N GLN A 126 -9.87 -11.38 -8.72
CA GLN A 126 -10.84 -11.19 -9.82
C GLN A 126 -11.24 -9.71 -10.01
N ARG A 127 -11.48 -8.96 -8.93
CA ARG A 127 -11.70 -7.51 -9.02
C ARG A 127 -10.49 -6.78 -9.61
N SER A 128 -9.29 -7.18 -9.19
CA SER A 128 -8.03 -6.59 -9.69
C SER A 128 -7.81 -6.87 -11.18
N ALA A 129 -8.06 -8.10 -11.63
CA ALA A 129 -8.00 -8.46 -13.06
C ALA A 129 -8.98 -7.63 -13.89
N ARG A 130 -10.25 -7.55 -13.47
CA ARG A 130 -11.26 -6.72 -14.15
C ARG A 130 -10.88 -5.23 -14.16
N PHE A 131 -10.33 -4.71 -13.06
CA PHE A 131 -9.83 -3.34 -13.01
C PHE A 131 -8.68 -3.10 -14.00
N LEU A 132 -7.84 -4.10 -14.27
CA LEU A 132 -6.78 -4.06 -15.27
C LEU A 132 -7.29 -4.32 -16.71
N GLY A 133 -8.57 -4.66 -16.88
CA GLY A 133 -9.13 -5.04 -18.18
C GLY A 133 -8.62 -6.39 -18.68
N LEU A 134 -8.21 -7.26 -17.75
CA LEU A 134 -7.84 -8.64 -18.00
C LEU A 134 -9.10 -9.50 -18.04
N ASP A 135 -9.09 -10.55 -18.86
CA ASP A 135 -10.19 -11.52 -18.96
C ASP A 135 -10.32 -12.34 -17.66
N ASP A 136 -11.32 -13.21 -17.53
CA ASP A 136 -11.47 -13.99 -16.30
C ASP A 136 -10.30 -14.97 -16.11
N PHE A 137 -9.51 -14.75 -15.06
CA PHE A 137 -8.40 -15.60 -14.65
C PHE A 137 -8.82 -16.54 -13.51
N THR A 138 -8.41 -17.80 -13.62
CA THR A 138 -8.42 -18.73 -12.48
C THR A 138 -7.12 -18.55 -11.72
N PHE A 139 -7.21 -18.18 -10.44
CA PHE A 139 -6.05 -17.97 -9.59
C PHE A 139 -5.81 -19.22 -8.73
N GLU A 140 -4.57 -19.67 -8.68
CA GLU A 140 -4.13 -20.65 -7.69
C GLU A 140 -3.74 -19.91 -6.41
N ILE A 141 -4.56 -20.06 -5.36
CA ILE A 141 -4.27 -19.43 -4.06
C ILE A 141 -3.23 -20.26 -3.33
N ARG A 142 -2.04 -19.68 -3.15
CA ARG A 142 -0.97 -20.29 -2.37
C ARG A 142 -1.14 -20.01 -0.89
N PRO A 143 -0.71 -20.92 -0.01
CA PRO A 143 -0.69 -20.66 1.42
C PRO A 143 0.25 -19.49 1.74
N PRO A 144 -0.02 -18.74 2.82
CA PRO A 144 0.85 -17.64 3.24
C PRO A 144 2.29 -18.11 3.49
N SER A 145 3.27 -17.53 2.79
CA SER A 145 4.70 -17.83 2.98
C SER A 145 5.39 -16.91 4.00
N ASN A 146 4.74 -15.81 4.38
CA ASN A 146 5.23 -14.89 5.40
C ASN A 146 4.87 -15.40 6.80
N VAL A 147 5.39 -16.57 7.17
CA VAL A 147 5.48 -16.96 8.59
C VAL A 147 6.59 -16.09 9.15
N ARG A 148 6.23 -14.90 9.69
CA ARG A 148 7.17 -14.14 10.50
C ARG A 148 7.57 -15.08 11.63
N SER A 149 8.79 -15.62 11.54
CA SER A 149 9.36 -16.37 12.64
C SER A 149 9.32 -15.48 13.87
N ALA A 150 8.98 -16.06 15.02
CA ALA A 150 8.90 -15.41 16.33
C ALA A 150 10.27 -14.91 16.84
N VAL A 151 11.17 -14.55 15.93
CA VAL A 151 12.47 -13.98 16.20
C VAL A 151 12.19 -12.55 16.68
N ASN A 152 12.18 -12.40 18.01
CA ASN A 152 12.09 -11.14 18.77
C ASN A 152 10.69 -10.60 19.10
N ASP A 153 9.65 -11.44 19.15
CA ASP A 153 8.27 -11.06 19.55
C ASP A 153 7.66 -9.89 18.74
N SER A 154 8.32 -9.48 17.65
CA SER A 154 7.93 -8.32 16.85
C SER A 154 6.53 -8.44 16.24
N THR A 155 6.03 -9.65 16.04
CA THR A 155 4.67 -9.90 15.55
C THR A 155 3.57 -9.47 16.51
N SER A 156 3.88 -9.34 17.81
CA SER A 156 2.90 -9.02 18.85
C SER A 156 2.87 -7.54 19.23
N PHE A 157 3.85 -6.72 18.81
CA PHE A 157 3.95 -5.31 19.20
C PHE A 157 2.60 -4.59 19.04
N ARG A 158 2.17 -3.95 20.13
CA ARG A 158 0.99 -3.09 20.19
C ARG A 158 1.36 -1.79 20.88
N LEU A 159 0.85 -0.69 20.34
CA LEU A 159 0.95 0.60 20.97
C LEU A 159 0.10 0.64 22.25
N PRO A 160 0.58 1.30 23.32
CA PRO A 160 -0.25 1.61 24.48
C PRO A 160 -1.54 2.35 24.06
N PRO A 161 -2.66 2.21 24.80
CA PRO A 161 -3.93 2.85 24.44
C PRO A 161 -3.84 4.36 24.18
N VAL A 162 -3.04 5.07 24.99
CA VAL A 162 -2.82 6.52 24.83
C VAL A 162 -2.14 6.85 23.49
N GLU A 163 -1.15 6.06 23.08
CA GLU A 163 -0.46 6.26 21.81
C GLU A 163 -1.33 5.83 20.62
N ARG A 164 -2.13 4.76 20.77
CA ARG A 164 -3.14 4.40 19.75
C ARG A 164 -4.14 5.54 19.54
N ALA A 165 -4.59 6.19 20.61
CA ALA A 165 -5.49 7.34 20.52
C ALA A 165 -4.80 8.54 19.83
N TRP A 166 -3.53 8.80 20.15
CA TRP A 166 -2.76 9.85 19.49
C TRP A 166 -2.54 9.57 17.99
N VAL A 167 -2.13 8.35 17.63
CA VAL A 167 -1.98 7.91 16.24
C VAL A 167 -3.31 8.03 15.50
N ARG A 168 -4.43 7.63 16.10
CA ARG A 168 -5.77 7.80 15.54
C ARG A 168 -6.06 9.27 15.26
N ALA A 169 -5.84 10.16 16.23
CA ALA A 169 -6.05 11.59 16.04
C ALA A 169 -5.18 12.15 14.90
N ALA A 170 -3.90 11.76 14.83
CA ALA A 170 -2.96 12.19 13.80
C ALA A 170 -3.31 11.71 12.37
N LEU A 171 -4.14 10.68 12.25
CA LEU A 171 -4.61 10.09 10.99
C LEU A 171 -6.03 10.51 10.60
N ALA A 172 -6.79 11.14 11.51
CA ALA A 172 -8.22 11.37 11.33
C ALA A 172 -8.55 12.20 10.07
N GLU A 173 -7.82 13.28 9.83
CA GLU A 173 -8.01 14.13 8.65
C GLU A 173 -7.71 13.38 7.34
N ASP A 174 -6.64 12.59 7.31
CA ASP A 174 -6.25 11.82 6.13
C ASP A 174 -7.26 10.71 5.83
N MET A 175 -7.76 10.01 6.86
CA MET A 175 -8.81 9.00 6.69
C MET A 175 -10.13 9.62 6.22
N GLY A 176 -10.51 10.78 6.76
CA GLY A 176 -11.68 11.51 6.25
C GLY A 176 -11.51 11.93 4.79
N THR A 177 -10.28 12.32 4.40
CA THR A 177 -9.96 12.61 2.99
C THR A 177 -10.01 11.35 2.12
N LEU A 178 -9.53 10.22 2.64
CA LEU A 178 -9.59 8.92 1.96
C LEU A 178 -11.04 8.54 1.64
N GLY A 179 -11.94 8.67 2.62
CA GLY A 179 -13.38 8.45 2.42
C GLY A 179 -13.99 9.42 1.42
N ARG A 180 -13.88 10.73 1.67
CA ARG A 180 -14.57 11.75 0.85
C ARG A 180 -14.04 11.86 -0.58
N LYS A 181 -12.72 11.77 -0.78
CA LYS A 181 -12.09 12.00 -2.09
C LYS A 181 -11.91 10.72 -2.89
N TYR A 182 -11.61 9.60 -2.23
CA TYR A 182 -11.31 8.33 -2.91
C TYR A 182 -12.43 7.30 -2.73
N GLY A 183 -13.50 7.61 -2.00
CA GLY A 183 -14.68 6.74 -1.86
C GLY A 183 -14.41 5.45 -1.11
N PHE A 184 -13.32 5.40 -0.32
CA PHE A 184 -12.96 4.20 0.43
C PHE A 184 -13.66 4.19 1.79
N ASP A 185 -14.29 3.08 2.15
CA ASP A 185 -14.94 2.96 3.46
C ASP A 185 -13.91 2.81 4.59
N VAL A 186 -13.82 3.84 5.42
CA VAL A 186 -12.93 3.88 6.59
C VAL A 186 -13.66 3.56 7.91
N SER A 187 -14.98 3.36 7.87
CA SER A 187 -15.79 3.12 9.06
C SER A 187 -15.42 1.80 9.75
N GLY A 188 -15.05 0.78 8.97
CA GLY A 188 -14.51 -0.49 9.47
C GLY A 188 -13.19 -0.36 10.24
N TRP A 189 -12.51 0.79 10.14
CA TRP A 189 -11.30 1.12 10.92
C TRP A 189 -11.60 2.07 12.11
N GLY A 190 -12.86 2.44 12.31
CA GLY A 190 -13.31 3.36 13.35
C GLY A 190 -13.01 4.83 13.05
N PHE A 191 -12.92 5.20 11.78
CA PHE A 191 -12.80 6.60 11.34
C PHE A 191 -14.12 7.09 10.74
N ARG A 192 -14.25 8.42 10.60
CA ARG A 192 -15.42 9.09 10.00
C ARG A 192 -14.98 9.90 8.79
#